data_AF-A0A1W1E5S2-F1
#
_entry.id   AF-A0A1W1E5S2-F1
#
_cell.length_a   1.000
_cell.length_b   1.000
_cell.length_c   1.000
_cell.angle_alpha   90.00
_cell.angle_beta   90.00
_cell.angle_gamma   90.00
#
_symmetry.space_group_name_H-M   'P 1'
#
loop_
_entity.id
_entity.type
_entity.pdbx_description
1 polymer ?
#
loop_
_entity_poly.entity_id
_entity_poly.type
_entity_poly.pdbx_seq_one_letter_code
_entity_poly.pdbx_strand_id
1 'polypeptide(L)'
;METFFQNHNDTQLPKLTTPVVKQRLNAGFIRTQARELETNFPKLSNPILNMFVYPHLTRGGNPVPGYTTNFNLYERDHYALPAEIL
;
A
#
# COMPACT_ATOMS: atom_id res chain seq x y z
N MET A 1 -18.88 -22.39 -42.43
CA MET A 1 -18.59 -23.24 -41.25
C MET A 1 -17.08 -23.29 -41.12
N GLU A 2 -16.60 -22.84 -39.95
CA GLU A 2 -15.25 -22.95 -39.39
C GLU A 2 -14.02 -22.59 -40.24
N THR A 3 -13.34 -21.51 -39.85
CA THR A 3 -11.88 -21.44 -39.99
C THR A 3 -11.23 -20.86 -38.73
N PHE A 4 -10.77 -21.78 -37.87
CA PHE A 4 -9.47 -21.82 -37.17
C PHE A 4 -8.90 -20.53 -36.56
N PHE A 5 -8.99 -20.40 -35.23
CA PHE A 5 -8.13 -19.52 -34.44
C PHE A 5 -6.72 -20.12 -34.33
N GLN A 6 -5.74 -19.57 -35.06
CA GLN A 6 -4.34 -19.96 -34.93
C GLN A 6 -3.66 -19.08 -33.86
N ASN A 7 -3.32 -19.67 -32.72
CA ASN A 7 -2.46 -19.07 -31.70
C ASN A 7 -1.01 -19.02 -32.22
N HIS A 8 -0.55 -17.86 -32.67
CA HIS A 8 0.86 -17.62 -32.97
C HIS A 8 1.55 -17.11 -31.70
N ASN A 9 2.06 -18.05 -30.90
CA ASN A 9 2.81 -17.76 -29.68
C ASN A 9 4.31 -17.61 -29.99
N ASP A 10 4.67 -16.70 -30.89
CA ASP A 10 6.06 -16.40 -31.26
C ASP A 10 6.38 -14.94 -30.97
N THR A 11 6.43 -14.56 -29.70
CA THR A 11 7.11 -13.31 -29.32
C THR A 11 8.56 -13.65 -28.99
N GLN A 12 9.36 -13.95 -30.02
CA GLN A 12 10.81 -13.80 -29.87
C GLN A 12 11.08 -12.32 -29.61
N LEU A 13 11.63 -11.99 -28.44
CA LEU A 13 12.06 -10.62 -28.17
C LEU A 13 13.10 -10.21 -29.23
N PRO A 14 12.94 -9.05 -29.89
CA PRO A 14 13.90 -8.60 -30.88
C PRO A 14 15.24 -8.31 -30.18
N LYS A 15 16.28 -9.06 -30.56
CA LYS A 15 17.66 -8.73 -30.17
C LYS A 15 18.08 -7.50 -30.97
N LEU A 16 18.00 -6.31 -30.36
CA LEU A 16 18.54 -5.09 -30.96
C LEU A 16 20.07 -5.11 -30.86
N THR A 17 20.71 -5.48 -31.96
CA THR A 17 22.10 -5.16 -32.23
C THR A 17 22.20 -3.73 -32.79
N THR A 18 23.31 -3.04 -32.48
CA THR A 18 23.80 -1.74 -33.02
C THR A 18 23.36 -0.45 -32.27
N PRO A 19 24.22 0.60 -32.15
CA PRO A 19 24.56 1.23 -30.88
C PRO A 19 24.13 2.71 -30.76
N VAL A 20 23.93 3.16 -29.52
CA VAL A 20 23.99 4.55 -29.04
C VAL A 20 23.12 5.58 -29.78
N VAL A 21 21.86 5.65 -29.39
CA VAL A 21 21.28 6.92 -28.93
C VAL A 21 20.91 6.70 -27.47
N LYS A 22 21.54 7.44 -26.54
CA LYS A 22 21.16 7.46 -25.13
C LYS A 22 19.75 8.04 -25.00
N GLN A 23 18.74 7.21 -25.24
CA GLN A 23 17.37 7.48 -24.86
C GLN A 23 17.24 7.21 -23.35
N ARG A 24 17.91 8.05 -22.55
CA ARG A 24 17.95 7.96 -21.07
C ARG A 24 16.99 8.94 -20.38
N LEU A 25 15.90 9.32 -21.04
CA LEU A 25 14.76 9.94 -20.38
C LEU A 25 13.51 9.22 -20.91
N ASN A 26 12.64 8.77 -20.02
CA ASN A 26 11.25 8.31 -20.27
C ASN A 26 10.97 6.81 -20.19
N ALA A 27 11.96 5.93 -20.11
CA ALA A 27 11.71 4.51 -19.84
C ALA A 27 11.21 4.24 -18.39
N GLY A 28 11.53 5.14 -17.44
CA GLY A 28 11.06 5.07 -16.05
C GLY A 28 9.70 5.72 -15.78
N PHE A 29 9.11 6.39 -16.78
CA PHE A 29 7.81 7.07 -16.69
C PHE A 29 6.66 6.23 -17.29
N ILE A 30 6.90 4.93 -17.55
CA ILE A 30 5.81 4.02 -17.93
C ILE A 30 4.98 3.78 -16.67
N ARG A 31 3.90 4.57 -16.58
CA ARG A 31 2.82 4.47 -15.62
C ARG A 31 2.19 3.08 -15.74
N THR A 32 2.51 2.20 -14.80
CA THR A 32 1.67 1.03 -14.55
C THR A 32 0.47 1.52 -13.76
N GLN A 33 -0.76 1.10 -14.11
CA GLN A 33 -1.98 1.55 -13.41
C GLN A 33 -1.89 1.36 -11.88
N ALA A 34 -1.21 0.31 -11.42
CA ALA A 34 -0.97 0.06 -9.99
C ALA A 34 -0.18 1.19 -9.30
N ARG A 35 0.82 1.78 -9.97
CA ARG A 35 1.67 2.83 -9.40
C ARG A 35 0.93 4.17 -9.28
N GLU A 36 -0.02 4.44 -10.17
CA GLU A 36 -0.84 5.66 -10.08
C GLU A 36 -1.83 5.60 -8.90
N LEU A 37 -2.39 4.43 -8.60
CA LEU A 37 -3.30 4.27 -7.46
C LEU A 37 -2.58 4.53 -6.13
N GLU A 38 -1.40 3.94 -5.93
CA GLU A 38 -0.59 4.16 -4.72
C GLU A 38 -0.11 5.62 -4.57
N THR A 39 0.15 6.30 -5.69
CA THR A 39 0.60 7.70 -5.66
C THR A 39 -0.54 8.66 -5.34
N ASN A 40 -1.74 8.41 -5.86
CA ASN A 40 -2.89 9.31 -5.69
C ASN A 40 -3.66 9.08 -4.38
N PHE A 41 -3.60 7.86 -3.85
CA PHE A 41 -4.28 7.47 -2.61
C PHE A 41 -3.29 6.77 -1.67
N PRO A 42 -2.39 7.53 -1.03
CA PRO A 42 -1.50 6.96 -0.02
C PRO A 42 -2.29 6.54 1.22
N LYS A 43 -1.83 5.48 1.90
CA LYS A 43 -2.42 5.04 3.17
C LYS A 43 -2.16 6.08 4.26
N LEU A 44 -3.17 6.37 5.07
CA LEU A 44 -3.02 7.17 6.28
C LEU A 44 -2.27 6.36 7.33
N SER A 45 -1.38 7.03 8.09
CA SER A 45 -0.71 6.38 9.21
C SER A 45 -1.72 5.91 10.26
N ASN A 46 -1.57 4.68 10.73
CA ASN A 46 -2.34 4.13 11.84
C ASN A 46 -1.47 4.04 13.09
N PRO A 47 -1.35 5.11 13.89
CA PRO A 47 -0.48 5.10 15.07
C PRO A 47 -1.02 4.15 16.14
N ILE A 48 -0.10 3.61 16.93
CA ILE A 48 -0.43 2.88 18.15
C ILE A 48 -0.69 3.88 19.27
N LEU A 49 -1.83 3.76 19.91
CA LEU A 49 -2.20 4.48 21.12
C LEU A 49 -1.87 3.65 22.35
N ASN A 50 -1.51 4.34 23.43
CA ASN A 50 -1.25 3.76 24.74
C ASN A 50 -2.35 4.24 25.69
N MET A 51 -3.20 3.35 26.18
CA MET A 51 -4.16 3.66 27.24
C MET A 51 -3.63 3.22 28.58
N PHE A 52 -3.62 4.15 29.53
CA PHE A 52 -3.29 3.89 30.91
C PHE A 52 -4.56 3.64 31.72
N VAL A 53 -4.62 2.50 32.39
CA VAL A 53 -5.65 2.19 33.39
C VAL A 53 -5.08 2.54 34.76
N TYR A 54 -5.71 3.50 35.43
CA TYR A 54 -5.28 3.90 36.77
C TYR A 54 -5.65 2.82 37.81
N PRO A 55 -4.85 2.62 38.87
CA PRO A 55 -5.17 1.67 39.92
C PRO A 55 -6.49 2.01 40.63
N HIS A 56 -7.41 1.06 40.74
CA HIS A 56 -8.72 1.28 41.35
C HIS A 56 -9.29 0.02 42.00
N LEU A 57 -10.35 0.16 42.80
CA LEU A 57 -11.11 -0.97 43.30
C LEU A 57 -12.29 -1.25 42.38
N THR A 58 -12.55 -2.53 42.12
CA THR A 58 -13.80 -2.95 41.47
C THR A 58 -15.00 -2.67 42.38
N ARG A 59 -16.22 -2.77 41.82
CA ARG A 59 -17.46 -2.70 42.62
C ARG A 59 -17.53 -3.77 43.72
N GLY A 60 -16.83 -4.90 43.55
CA GLY A 60 -16.70 -5.96 44.55
C GLY A 60 -15.55 -5.77 45.55
N GLY A 61 -14.84 -4.64 45.50
CA GLY A 61 -13.74 -4.33 46.42
C GLY A 61 -12.38 -4.95 46.05
N ASN A 62 -12.31 -5.76 45.00
CA ASN A 62 -11.04 -6.34 44.55
C ASN A 62 -10.14 -5.27 43.91
N PRO A 63 -8.82 -5.27 44.18
CA PRO A 63 -7.90 -4.29 43.61
C PRO A 63 -7.59 -4.58 42.15
N VAL A 64 -7.57 -3.54 41.33
CA VAL A 64 -7.07 -3.53 39.95
C VAL A 64 -5.77 -2.74 39.92
N PRO A 65 -4.63 -3.34 39.53
CA PRO A 65 -3.36 -2.64 39.43
C PRO A 65 -3.38 -1.66 38.26
N GLY A 66 -2.44 -0.71 38.28
CA GLY A 66 -2.21 0.15 37.11
C GLY A 66 -1.51 -0.62 36.01
N TYR A 67 -1.94 -0.43 34.77
CA TYR A 67 -1.29 -1.01 33.59
C TYR A 67 -1.51 -0.15 32.35
N THR A 68 -0.67 -0.35 31.35
CA THR A 68 -0.80 0.28 30.03
C THR A 68 -1.12 -0.78 29.00
N THR A 69 -2.04 -0.46 28.09
CA THR A 69 -2.37 -1.31 26.94
C THR A 69 -2.20 -0.55 25.64
N ASN A 70 -1.84 -1.26 24.59
CA ASN A 70 -1.52 -0.70 23.27
C ASN A 70 -2.58 -1.15 22.26
N PHE A 71 -3.13 -0.21 21.50
CA PHE A 71 -4.08 -0.52 20.42
C PHE A 71 -3.94 0.47 19.28
N ASN A 72 -4.32 0.06 18.08
CA ASN A 72 -4.26 0.93 16.89
C ASN A 72 -5.36 2.00 16.94
N LEU A 73 -5.08 3.19 16.39
CA LEU A 73 -6.06 4.27 16.28
C LEU A 73 -7.24 3.90 15.38
N TYR A 74 -7.00 3.18 14.27
CA TYR A 74 -8.02 2.75 13.31
C TYR A 74 -8.12 1.22 13.23
N GLU A 75 -9.34 0.71 13.05
CA GLU A 75 -9.60 -0.73 12.87
C GLU A 75 -9.27 -1.24 11.46
N ARG A 76 -9.26 -0.33 10.48
CA ARG A 76 -9.06 -0.65 9.06
C ARG A 76 -8.05 0.31 8.46
N ASP A 77 -7.52 -0.07 7.31
CA ASP A 77 -6.69 0.82 6.50
C ASP A 77 -7.55 1.95 5.94
N HIS A 78 -7.11 3.19 6.15
CA HIS A 78 -7.68 4.37 5.54
C HIS A 78 -6.71 4.91 4.50
N TYR A 79 -7.25 5.44 3.41
CA TYR A 79 -6.49 6.11 2.36
C TYR A 79 -6.80 7.59 2.41
N ALA A 80 -5.75 8.40 2.29
CA ALA A 80 -5.88 9.84 2.25
C ALA A 80 -6.50 10.29 0.93
N LEU A 81 -7.32 11.32 1.00
CA LEU A 81 -7.76 12.08 -0.15
C LEU A 81 -6.59 12.91 -0.71
N PRO A 82 -6.67 13.30 -2.00
CA PRO A 82 -5.74 14.27 -2.56
C PRO A 82 -5.69 15.54 -1.69
N ALA A 83 -4.48 15.95 -1.28
CA ALA A 83 -4.15 17.07 -0.39
C ALA A 83 -4.20 16.84 1.14
N GLU A 84 -4.53 15.64 1.63
CA GLU A 84 -4.52 15.35 3.08
C GLU A 84 -3.13 14.96 3.64
N ILE A 85 -2.19 14.55 2.78
CA ILE A 85 -0.79 14.27 3.17
C ILE A 85 0.09 15.36 2.55
N LEU A 86 0.58 16.30 3.39
CA LEU A 86 1.54 17.35 3.04
C LEU A 86 2.95 16.98 3.53
#